data_AF-A0A2H1HP44-F1
#
_entry.id   AF-A0A2H1HP44-F1
#
_cell.length_a   1.000
_cell.length_b   1.000
_cell.length_c   1.000
_cell.angle_alpha   90.00
_cell.angle_beta   90.00
_cell.angle_gamma   90.00
#
_symmetry.space_group_name_H-M   'P 1'
#
loop_
_entity.id
_entity.type
_entity.pdbx_description
1 polymer ?
#
loop_
_entity_poly.entity_id
_entity_poly.type
_entity_poly.pdbx_seq_one_letter_code
_entity_poly.pdbx_strand_id
1 'polypeptide(L)'
;MSNSIELYTTADGDTALEVRTDSDTVWLTRHQLSHLFGRDVKTIGKHINNALREELDGEPTVAKFETVQKEGARTVTRMVEHYSLDMVLSVGFRVKSSEGVRFRRWANDVLHRYAIEGAAVNQRRLSELGKIVSVLTRSQDELVAGVADVLSTYLPSLTMLRDYDEGNLSSKSSSVPGWELTLEEARRIIGGLSLAFPDDK
;
A
#
# COMPACT_ATOMS: atom_id res chain seq x y z
N MET A 1 12.78 2.38 -13.11
CA MET A 1 11.42 1.97 -13.48
C MET A 1 10.47 2.92 -12.76
N SER A 2 9.56 3.59 -13.48
CA SER A 2 8.51 4.39 -12.83
C SER A 2 7.47 3.45 -12.27
N ASN A 3 7.11 3.63 -11.01
CA ASN A 3 6.20 2.76 -10.30
C ASN A 3 4.98 3.61 -9.92
N SER A 4 3.86 3.40 -10.59
CA SER A 4 2.62 4.13 -10.30
C SER A 4 2.04 3.66 -8.97
N ILE A 5 2.38 4.34 -7.88
CA ILE A 5 1.70 4.17 -6.59
C ILE A 5 0.51 5.14 -6.54
N GLU A 6 -0.70 4.58 -6.46
CA GLU A 6 -1.89 5.34 -6.12
C GLU A 6 -1.80 5.80 -4.65
N LEU A 7 -1.33 7.04 -4.43
CA LEU A 7 -1.30 7.65 -3.10
C LEU A 7 -2.70 8.01 -2.60
N TYR A 8 -3.54 8.53 -3.50
CA TYR A 8 -4.88 9.03 -3.18
C TYR A 8 -5.69 9.18 -4.48
N THR A 9 -6.92 8.65 -4.49
CA THR A 9 -7.84 8.77 -5.63
C THR A 9 -8.80 9.94 -5.40
N THR A 10 -8.82 10.91 -6.32
CA THR A 10 -9.81 12.00 -6.34
C THR A 10 -11.20 11.46 -6.70
N ALA A 11 -12.26 12.25 -6.46
CA ALA A 11 -13.65 11.81 -6.65
C ALA A 11 -13.98 11.37 -8.09
N ASP A 12 -13.22 11.83 -9.08
CA ASP A 12 -13.40 11.48 -10.49
C ASP A 12 -12.76 10.13 -10.87
N GLY A 13 -12.06 9.46 -9.94
CA GLY A 13 -11.38 8.18 -10.20
C GLY A 13 -10.10 8.31 -11.04
N ASP A 14 -9.86 9.48 -11.65
CA ASP A 14 -8.90 9.67 -12.76
C ASP A 14 -7.48 10.06 -12.37
N THR A 15 -7.19 10.36 -11.10
CA THR A 15 -5.81 10.76 -10.74
C THR A 15 -4.94 9.54 -10.44
N ALA A 16 -4.61 8.76 -11.46
CA ALA A 16 -3.45 7.87 -11.45
C ALA A 16 -2.19 8.73 -11.53
N LEU A 17 -1.68 9.20 -10.38
CA LEU A 17 -0.47 10.01 -10.33
C LEU A 17 0.74 9.07 -10.53
N GLU A 18 1.46 9.21 -11.63
CA GLU A 18 2.72 8.48 -11.83
C GLU A 18 3.78 9.06 -10.90
N VAL A 19 3.97 8.43 -9.75
CA VAL A 19 4.91 8.87 -8.73
C VAL A 19 6.24 8.15 -8.85
N ARG A 20 7.31 8.81 -8.40
CA ARG A 20 8.58 8.12 -8.22
C ARG A 20 8.60 7.46 -6.85
N THR A 21 9.03 6.22 -6.83
CA THR A 21 9.18 5.44 -5.60
C THR A 21 10.64 5.09 -5.48
N ASP A 22 11.27 5.56 -4.42
CA ASP A 22 12.66 5.25 -4.12
C ASP A 22 12.80 5.13 -2.62
N SER A 23 13.45 4.05 -2.17
CA SER A 23 13.93 3.91 -0.80
C SER A 23 12.86 4.24 0.27
N ASP A 24 11.77 3.48 0.29
CA ASP A 24 10.65 3.55 1.24
C ASP A 24 9.73 4.77 1.19
N THR A 25 9.96 5.74 0.32
CA THR A 25 9.09 6.92 0.20
C THR A 25 8.65 7.21 -1.22
N VAL A 26 7.63 8.06 -1.32
CA VAL A 26 7.04 8.49 -2.58
C VAL A 26 7.42 9.95 -2.83
N TRP A 27 7.89 10.21 -4.04
CA TRP A 27 8.43 11.48 -4.46
C TRP A 27 7.54 12.14 -5.50
N LEU A 28 7.10 13.37 -5.21
CA LEU A 28 6.25 14.17 -6.09
C LEU A 28 6.93 15.47 -6.47
N THR A 29 6.75 15.89 -7.72
CA THR A 29 7.12 17.23 -8.14
C THR A 29 6.10 18.27 -7.65
N ARG A 30 6.49 19.55 -7.65
CA ARG A 30 5.58 20.65 -7.31
C ARG A 30 4.34 20.72 -8.23
N HIS A 31 4.50 20.34 -9.49
CA HIS A 31 3.40 20.27 -10.46
C HIS A 31 2.42 19.14 -10.13
N GLN A 32 2.94 17.98 -9.72
CA GLN A 32 2.12 16.87 -9.26
C GLN A 32 1.34 17.21 -8.00
N LEU A 33 1.95 17.91 -7.03
CA LEU A 33 1.23 18.41 -5.84
C LEU A 33 0.14 19.43 -6.20
N SER A 34 0.41 20.28 -7.19
CA SER A 34 -0.56 21.24 -7.73
C SER A 34 -1.79 20.56 -8.33
N HIS A 35 -1.56 19.48 -9.10
CA HIS A 35 -2.62 18.65 -9.66
C HIS A 35 -3.38 17.89 -8.55
N LEU A 36 -2.66 17.20 -7.67
CA LEU A 36 -3.22 16.39 -6.58
C LEU A 36 -4.16 17.20 -5.68
N PHE A 37 -3.78 18.43 -5.34
CA PHE A 37 -4.57 19.26 -4.43
C PHE A 37 -5.44 20.33 -5.13
N GLY A 38 -5.49 20.34 -6.46
CA GLY A 38 -6.30 21.29 -7.24
C GLY A 38 -5.97 22.75 -6.93
N ARG A 39 -4.69 23.10 -6.85
CA ARG A 39 -4.23 24.47 -6.54
C ARG A 39 -3.04 24.88 -7.36
N ASP A 40 -2.91 26.18 -7.63
CA ASP A 40 -1.80 26.72 -8.40
C ASP A 40 -0.44 26.36 -7.80
N VAL A 41 0.53 26.06 -8.67
CA VAL A 41 1.92 25.77 -8.32
C VAL A 41 2.51 26.84 -7.39
N LYS A 42 2.14 28.12 -7.58
CA LYS A 42 2.56 29.23 -6.70
C LYS A 42 2.05 29.06 -5.27
N THR A 43 0.79 28.68 -5.10
CA THR A 43 0.16 28.45 -3.79
C THR A 43 0.78 27.23 -3.11
N ILE A 44 1.00 26.14 -3.84
CA ILE A 44 1.71 24.96 -3.32
C ILE A 44 3.10 25.32 -2.80
N GLY A 45 3.86 26.14 -3.53
CA GLY A 45 5.19 26.55 -3.04
C GLY A 45 5.17 27.39 -1.77
N LYS A 46 4.12 28.20 -1.57
CA LYS A 46 3.95 28.89 -0.29
C LYS A 46 3.75 27.89 0.86
N HIS A 47 2.94 26.85 0.63
CA HIS A 47 2.74 25.80 1.62
C HIS A 47 4.01 24.98 1.88
N ILE A 48 4.77 24.63 0.83
CA ILE A 48 6.07 23.94 0.95
C ILE A 48 7.04 24.76 1.81
N ASN A 49 7.21 26.05 1.51
CA ASN A 49 8.12 26.91 2.28
C ASN A 49 7.69 27.04 3.74
N ASN A 50 6.38 27.09 4.01
CA ASN A 50 5.88 27.11 5.39
C ASN A 50 6.12 25.76 6.08
N ALA A 51 5.91 24.65 5.39
CA ALA A 51 6.16 23.30 5.92
C ALA A 51 7.64 23.11 6.30
N LEU A 52 8.57 23.47 5.41
CA LEU A 52 10.01 23.41 5.67
C LEU A 52 10.44 24.24 6.88
N ARG A 53 9.74 25.33 7.16
CA ARG A 53 10.08 26.23 8.27
C ARG A 53 9.45 25.82 9.61
N GLU A 54 8.30 25.15 9.57
CA GLU A 54 7.47 24.92 10.77
C GLU A 54 7.46 23.46 11.21
N GLU A 55 7.39 22.51 10.27
CA GLU A 55 7.17 21.08 10.57
C GLU A 55 8.33 20.20 10.13
N LEU A 56 9.03 20.59 9.07
CA LEU A 56 10.02 19.76 8.38
C LEU A 56 11.40 20.43 8.36
N ASP A 57 11.69 21.23 9.38
CA ASP A 57 12.98 21.92 9.50
C ASP A 57 14.10 20.89 9.78
N GLY A 58 15.16 20.94 8.99
CA GLY A 58 16.27 19.98 9.05
C GLY A 58 15.98 18.58 8.45
N GLU A 59 14.76 18.30 8.01
CA GLU A 59 14.39 17.00 7.43
C GLU A 59 14.74 16.93 5.92
N PRO A 60 15.27 15.80 5.42
CA PRO A 60 15.62 15.61 4.00
C PRO A 60 14.38 15.35 3.14
N THR A 61 13.49 16.34 3.06
CA THR A 61 12.18 16.23 2.38
C THR A 61 12.20 16.67 0.93
N VAL A 62 13.36 17.14 0.44
CA VAL A 62 13.56 17.61 -0.93
C VAL A 62 14.74 16.87 -1.57
N ALA A 63 14.47 16.19 -2.67
CA ALA A 63 15.48 15.58 -3.51
C ALA A 63 15.49 16.22 -4.90
N LYS A 64 16.67 16.39 -5.50
CA LYS A 64 16.80 16.88 -6.87
C LYS A 64 17.12 15.72 -7.78
N PHE A 65 16.26 15.50 -8.77
CA PHE A 65 16.45 14.46 -9.76
C PHE A 65 16.68 15.04 -11.14
N GLU A 66 17.61 14.43 -11.88
CA GLU A 66 17.80 14.75 -13.29
C GLU A 66 16.56 14.35 -14.09
N THR A 67 16.00 15.32 -14.80
CA THR A 67 14.93 15.09 -15.77
C THR A 67 15.43 15.55 -17.12
N VAL A 68 15.52 14.62 -18.04
CA VAL A 68 15.87 14.89 -19.43
C VAL A 68 14.60 15.28 -20.17
N GLN A 69 14.55 16.50 -20.69
CA GLN A 69 13.44 16.94 -21.53
C GLN A 69 13.95 17.27 -22.94
N LYS A 70 13.17 16.90 -23.95
CA LYS A 70 13.48 17.16 -25.35
C LYS A 70 12.76 18.46 -25.76
N GLU A 71 13.51 19.53 -25.95
CA GLU A 71 12.99 20.82 -26.42
C GLU A 71 13.44 21.04 -27.87
N GLY A 72 12.53 20.80 -28.81
CA GLY A 72 12.81 20.83 -30.25
C GLY A 72 13.86 19.78 -30.64
N ALA A 73 14.99 20.21 -31.20
CA ALA A 73 16.10 19.34 -31.58
C ALA A 73 17.12 19.09 -30.46
N ARG A 74 16.98 19.74 -29.30
CA ARG A 74 17.97 19.68 -28.21
C ARG A 74 17.44 18.87 -27.03
N THR A 75 18.35 18.11 -26.44
CA THR A 75 18.10 17.37 -25.20
C THR A 75 18.68 18.19 -24.06
N VAL A 76 17.82 18.67 -23.16
CA VAL A 76 18.21 19.51 -22.02
C VAL A 76 17.97 18.71 -20.74
N THR A 77 19.03 18.52 -19.96
CA THR A 77 18.95 17.92 -18.63
C THR A 77 18.75 19.03 -17.61
N ARG A 78 17.71 18.92 -16.79
CA ARG A 78 17.44 19.86 -15.70
C ARG A 78 17.21 19.12 -14.40
N MET A 79 17.67 19.73 -13.32
CA MET A 79 17.42 19.24 -11.97
C MET A 79 16.04 19.67 -11.52
N VAL A 80 15.14 18.71 -11.31
CA VAL A 80 13.77 18.95 -10.85
C VAL A 80 13.66 18.54 -9.39
N GLU A 81 13.16 19.46 -8.57
CA GLU A 81 12.86 19.21 -7.16
C GLU A 81 11.67 18.27 -7.03
N HIS A 82 11.87 17.23 -6.22
CA HIS A 82 10.86 16.30 -5.79
C HIS A 82 10.76 16.37 -4.26
N TYR A 83 9.55 16.16 -3.79
CA TYR A 83 9.15 16.32 -2.40
C TYR A 83 8.69 14.97 -1.86
N SER A 84 9.14 14.61 -0.67
CA SER A 84 8.85 13.34 -0.01
C SER A 84 7.39 13.22 0.41
N LEU A 85 6.98 12.03 0.85
CA LEU A 85 5.65 11.79 1.40
C LEU A 85 5.34 12.71 2.60
N ASP A 86 6.31 13.00 3.46
CA ASP A 86 6.12 13.91 4.61
C ASP A 86 5.77 15.33 4.16
N MET A 87 6.42 15.81 3.10
CA MET A 87 6.05 17.09 2.48
C MET A 87 4.63 17.03 1.89
N VAL A 88 4.26 15.93 1.24
CA VAL A 88 2.91 15.75 0.69
C VAL A 88 1.86 15.78 1.79
N LEU A 89 2.10 15.09 2.90
CA LEU A 89 1.23 15.07 4.07
C LEU A 89 1.10 16.48 4.66
N SER A 90 2.21 17.15 4.96
CA SER A 90 2.21 18.52 5.51
C SER A 90 1.42 19.49 4.62
N VAL A 91 1.70 19.51 3.32
CA VAL A 91 0.99 20.37 2.36
C VAL A 91 -0.50 19.98 2.29
N GLY A 92 -0.83 18.69 2.25
CA GLY A 92 -2.21 18.21 2.16
C GLY A 92 -3.07 18.65 3.36
N PHE A 93 -2.50 18.71 4.55
CA PHE A 93 -3.19 19.26 5.73
C PHE A 93 -3.37 20.78 5.68
N ARG A 94 -2.47 21.51 5.01
CA ARG A 94 -2.47 22.98 4.92
C ARG A 94 -3.27 23.54 3.74
N VAL A 95 -3.49 22.76 2.68
CA VAL A 95 -4.20 23.23 1.49
C VAL A 95 -5.71 23.34 1.73
N LYS A 96 -6.27 24.53 1.50
CA LYS A 96 -7.70 24.81 1.59
C LYS A 96 -8.41 24.55 0.25
N SER A 97 -8.49 23.31 -0.24
CA SER A 97 -9.24 22.93 -1.44
C SER A 97 -10.21 21.77 -1.17
N SER A 98 -11.13 21.51 -2.10
CA SER A 98 -11.99 20.32 -2.07
C SER A 98 -11.16 19.04 -2.01
N GLU A 99 -10.09 18.95 -2.81
CA GLU A 99 -9.14 17.84 -2.77
C GLU A 99 -8.40 17.75 -1.44
N GLY A 100 -7.93 18.87 -0.89
CA GLY A 100 -7.30 18.89 0.43
C GLY A 100 -8.23 18.39 1.53
N VAL A 101 -9.54 18.72 1.48
CA VAL A 101 -10.53 18.19 2.42
C VAL A 101 -10.67 16.67 2.29
N ARG A 102 -10.75 16.15 1.08
CA ARG A 102 -10.86 14.70 0.85
C ARG A 102 -9.59 13.97 1.27
N PHE A 103 -8.42 14.50 0.93
CA PHE A 103 -7.14 13.98 1.35
C PHE A 103 -7.06 13.88 2.89
N ARG A 104 -7.47 14.92 3.62
CA ARG A 104 -7.50 14.89 5.09
C ARG A 104 -8.48 13.86 5.64
N ARG A 105 -9.65 13.68 5.03
CA ARG A 105 -10.59 12.62 5.42
C ARG A 105 -9.97 11.25 5.23
N TRP A 106 -9.33 11.01 4.09
CA TRP A 106 -8.61 9.77 3.81
C TRP A 106 -7.46 9.54 4.79
N ALA A 107 -6.60 10.53 5.02
CA ALA A 107 -5.47 10.41 5.93
C ALA A 107 -5.93 10.13 7.37
N ASN A 108 -6.98 10.82 7.82
CA ASN A 108 -7.58 10.57 9.14
C ASN A 108 -8.21 9.18 9.23
N ASP A 109 -8.85 8.68 8.18
CA ASP A 109 -9.39 7.31 8.14
C ASP A 109 -8.27 6.27 8.26
N VAL A 110 -7.16 6.46 7.54
CA VAL A 110 -5.97 5.60 7.64
C VAL A 110 -5.43 5.59 9.07
N LEU A 111 -5.27 6.76 9.68
CA LEU A 111 -4.82 6.88 11.08
C LEU A 111 -5.82 6.25 12.05
N HIS A 112 -7.12 6.41 11.82
CA HIS A 112 -8.18 5.85 12.64
C HIS A 112 -8.17 4.32 12.60
N ARG A 113 -8.09 3.72 11.40
CA ARG A 113 -7.94 2.27 11.24
C ARG A 113 -6.68 1.77 11.91
N TYR A 114 -5.54 2.42 11.70
CA TYR A 114 -4.32 2.06 12.40
C TYR A 114 -4.46 2.13 13.93
N ALA A 115 -5.11 3.17 14.47
CA ALA A 115 -5.26 3.36 15.90
C ALA A 115 -6.25 2.38 16.56
N ILE A 116 -7.30 1.95 15.84
CA ILE A 116 -8.34 1.05 16.38
C ILE A 116 -8.06 -0.41 16.04
N GLU A 117 -7.73 -0.71 14.80
CA GLU A 117 -7.54 -2.07 14.27
C GLU A 117 -6.08 -2.53 14.37
N GLY A 118 -5.15 -1.62 14.71
CA GLY A 118 -3.72 -1.92 14.84
C GLY A 118 -2.96 -2.03 13.51
N ALA A 119 -3.67 -1.92 12.38
CA ALA A 119 -3.08 -2.00 11.05
C ALA A 119 -3.81 -1.08 10.06
N ALA A 120 -3.09 -0.62 9.04
CA ALA A 120 -3.66 0.11 7.91
C ALA A 120 -3.22 -0.55 6.60
N VAL A 121 -4.05 -1.42 6.05
CA VAL A 121 -3.75 -2.19 4.83
C VAL A 121 -4.39 -1.54 3.61
N ASN A 122 -3.63 -1.43 2.52
CA ASN A 122 -4.16 -1.05 1.21
C ASN A 122 -4.75 -2.28 0.51
N GLN A 123 -6.04 -2.55 0.76
CA GLN A 123 -6.75 -3.72 0.25
C GLN A 123 -6.79 -3.79 -1.29
N ARG A 124 -6.93 -2.63 -1.96
CA ARG A 124 -6.94 -2.56 -3.43
C ARG A 124 -5.61 -3.03 -4.02
N ARG A 125 -4.50 -2.50 -3.51
CA ARG A 125 -3.15 -2.89 -3.95
C ARG A 125 -2.89 -4.37 -3.69
N LEU A 126 -3.36 -4.91 -2.57
CA LEU A 126 -3.24 -6.35 -2.28
C LEU A 126 -4.02 -7.19 -3.30
N SER A 127 -5.23 -6.78 -3.68
CA SER A 127 -6.02 -7.44 -4.72
C SER A 127 -5.34 -7.37 -6.10
N GLU A 128 -4.78 -6.22 -6.47
CA GLU A 128 -4.03 -6.04 -7.72
C GLU A 128 -2.79 -6.94 -7.77
N LEU A 129 -2.03 -7.02 -6.67
CA LEU A 129 -0.90 -7.96 -6.55
C LEU A 129 -1.35 -9.41 -6.71
N GLY A 130 -2.46 -9.81 -6.09
CA GLY A 130 -3.01 -11.16 -6.25
C GLY A 130 -3.36 -11.48 -7.71
N LYS A 131 -3.92 -10.51 -8.45
CA LYS A 131 -4.20 -10.67 -9.89
C LYS A 131 -2.91 -10.82 -10.70
N ILE A 132 -1.87 -10.03 -10.41
CA ILE A 132 -0.58 -10.13 -11.08
C ILE A 132 0.05 -11.51 -10.86
N VAL A 133 0.08 -11.98 -9.60
CA VAL A 133 0.60 -13.31 -9.27
C VAL A 133 -0.14 -14.40 -10.06
N SER A 134 -1.46 -14.29 -10.21
CA SER A 134 -2.26 -15.26 -10.99
C SER A 134 -1.96 -15.28 -12.51
N VAL A 135 -1.40 -14.19 -13.04
CA VAL A 135 -0.94 -14.10 -14.42
C VAL A 135 0.48 -14.66 -14.53
N LEU A 136 1.36 -14.36 -13.57
CA LEU A 136 2.75 -14.80 -13.53
C LEU A 136 2.88 -16.32 -13.35
N THR A 137 1.96 -16.97 -12.64
CA THR A 137 1.91 -18.45 -12.56
C THR A 137 1.71 -19.12 -13.92
N ARG A 138 1.22 -18.39 -14.93
CA ARG A 138 1.03 -18.87 -16.30
C ARG A 138 2.19 -18.51 -17.23
N SER A 139 3.26 -17.92 -16.70
CA SER A 139 4.45 -17.57 -17.46
C SER A 139 5.15 -18.83 -18.00
N GLN A 140 5.78 -18.71 -19.17
CA GLN A 140 6.65 -19.76 -19.72
C GLN A 140 8.06 -19.73 -19.13
N ASP A 141 8.40 -18.65 -18.40
CA ASP A 141 9.64 -18.57 -17.63
C ASP A 141 9.47 -19.34 -16.32
N GLU A 142 10.24 -20.42 -16.16
CA GLU A 142 10.17 -21.36 -15.05
C GLU A 142 10.46 -20.71 -13.69
N LEU A 143 11.39 -19.75 -13.65
CA LEU A 143 11.75 -19.04 -12.41
C LEU A 143 10.61 -18.11 -11.98
N VAL A 144 10.04 -17.38 -12.94
CA VAL A 144 8.90 -16.48 -12.69
C VAL A 144 7.66 -17.27 -12.28
N ALA A 145 7.38 -18.38 -12.95
CA ALA A 145 6.26 -19.25 -12.62
C ALA A 145 6.42 -19.87 -11.23
N GLY A 146 7.61 -20.37 -10.88
CA GLY A 146 7.89 -20.96 -9.57
C GLY A 146 7.73 -19.97 -8.41
N VAL A 147 8.25 -18.75 -8.55
CA VAL A 147 8.06 -17.70 -7.52
C VAL A 147 6.58 -17.33 -7.39
N ALA A 148 5.88 -17.19 -8.51
CA ALA A 148 4.45 -16.87 -8.51
C ALA A 148 3.62 -17.99 -7.90
N ASP A 149 3.99 -19.26 -8.09
CA ASP A 149 3.28 -20.42 -7.53
C ASP A 149 3.35 -20.44 -6.00
N VAL A 150 4.56 -20.22 -5.45
CA VAL A 150 4.77 -20.06 -4.01
C VAL A 150 3.89 -18.92 -3.48
N LEU A 151 3.97 -17.74 -4.09
CA LEU A 151 3.18 -16.59 -3.65
C LEU A 151 1.67 -16.87 -3.73
N SER A 152 1.21 -17.55 -4.79
CA SER A 152 -0.20 -17.91 -4.97
C SER A 152 -0.72 -18.85 -3.89
N THR A 153 0.16 -19.69 -3.34
CA THR A 153 -0.15 -20.61 -2.24
C THR A 153 -0.31 -19.86 -0.91
N TYR A 154 0.49 -18.82 -0.67
CA TYR A 154 0.47 -18.06 0.59
C TYR A 154 -0.58 -16.95 0.65
N LEU A 155 -0.92 -16.32 -0.48
CA LEU A 155 -1.88 -15.20 -0.52
C LEU A 155 -3.25 -15.51 0.12
N PRO A 156 -3.86 -16.70 -0.08
CA PRO A 156 -5.10 -17.07 0.59
C PRO A 156 -4.96 -17.10 2.11
N SER A 157 -3.87 -17.67 2.65
CA SER A 157 -3.62 -17.73 4.08
C SER A 157 -3.44 -16.35 4.70
N LEU A 158 -2.73 -15.44 4.00
CA LEU A 158 -2.59 -14.05 4.42
C LEU A 158 -3.95 -13.33 4.46
N THR A 159 -4.79 -13.59 3.46
CA THR A 159 -6.15 -13.03 3.39
C THR A 159 -7.01 -13.55 4.54
N MET A 160 -6.94 -14.85 4.81
CA MET A 160 -7.67 -15.49 5.90
C MET A 160 -7.24 -14.98 7.28
N LEU A 161 -5.93 -14.76 7.48
CA LEU A 161 -5.40 -14.17 8.72
C LEU A 161 -5.94 -12.75 8.93
N ARG A 162 -5.93 -11.92 7.88
CA ARG A 162 -6.53 -10.57 7.94
C ARG A 162 -8.03 -10.65 8.25
N ASP A 163 -8.76 -11.52 7.56
CA ASP A 163 -10.21 -11.66 7.77
C ASP A 163 -10.54 -12.14 9.21
N TYR A 164 -9.65 -12.90 9.84
CA TYR A 164 -9.73 -13.24 11.26
C TYR A 164 -9.55 -12.00 12.15
N ASP A 165 -8.48 -11.23 11.92
CA ASP A 165 -8.17 -10.02 12.71
C ASP A 165 -9.27 -8.95 12.60
N GLU A 166 -9.86 -8.80 11.41
CA GLU A 166 -10.96 -7.85 11.16
C GLU A 166 -12.34 -8.39 11.62
N GLY A 167 -12.41 -9.62 12.15
CA GLY A 167 -13.67 -10.25 12.55
C GLY A 167 -14.62 -10.56 11.38
N ASN A 168 -14.10 -10.59 10.15
CA ASN A 168 -14.83 -10.80 8.90
C ASN A 168 -14.81 -12.27 8.44
N LEU A 169 -14.23 -13.18 9.22
CA LEU A 169 -14.15 -14.60 8.88
C LEU A 169 -15.57 -15.19 8.76
N SER A 170 -15.99 -15.48 7.52
CA SER A 170 -17.30 -16.07 7.27
C SER A 170 -17.41 -17.44 7.96
N SER A 171 -18.36 -17.57 8.89
CA SER A 171 -18.72 -18.84 9.51
C SER A 171 -19.53 -19.77 8.59
N LYS A 172 -19.90 -19.31 7.39
CA LYS A 172 -20.55 -20.16 6.38
C LYS A 172 -19.52 -21.08 5.74
N SER A 173 -19.39 -22.27 6.32
CA SER A 173 -18.73 -23.38 5.67
C SER A 173 -19.52 -23.75 4.40
N SER A 174 -18.92 -23.56 3.22
CA SER A 174 -19.46 -24.04 1.95
C SER A 174 -19.46 -25.57 1.85
N SER A 175 -18.71 -26.22 2.74
CA SER A 175 -18.62 -27.67 2.88
C SER A 175 -19.40 -28.10 4.12
N VAL A 176 -20.35 -29.01 3.93
CA VAL A 176 -20.77 -29.88 5.04
C VAL A 176 -19.54 -30.72 5.36
N PRO A 177 -18.99 -30.70 6.58
CA PRO A 177 -17.87 -31.56 6.91
C PRO A 177 -18.31 -33.01 6.66
N GLY A 178 -17.67 -33.67 5.69
CA GLY A 178 -17.91 -35.10 5.41
C GLY A 178 -17.48 -36.00 6.57
N TRP A 179 -16.72 -35.44 7.50
CA TRP A 179 -16.29 -36.04 8.74
C TRP A 179 -16.18 -34.96 9.81
N GLU A 180 -16.82 -35.18 10.95
CA GLU A 180 -16.74 -34.31 12.13
C GLU A 180 -15.93 -35.05 13.19
N LEU A 181 -14.81 -34.48 13.62
CA LEU A 181 -14.03 -35.04 14.73
C LEU A 181 -14.82 -34.84 16.02
N THR A 182 -15.41 -35.91 16.54
CA THR A 182 -16.15 -35.84 17.80
C THR A 182 -15.20 -35.68 18.99
N LEU A 183 -15.70 -35.11 20.09
CA LEU A 183 -14.92 -34.99 21.33
C LEU A 183 -14.43 -36.36 21.84
N GLU A 184 -15.22 -37.43 21.65
CA GLU A 184 -14.81 -38.78 22.02
C GLU A 184 -13.68 -39.32 21.15
N GLU A 185 -13.74 -39.10 19.84
CA GLU A 185 -12.67 -39.47 18.92
C GLU A 185 -11.40 -38.69 19.19
N ALA A 186 -11.50 -37.38 19.44
CA ALA A 186 -10.36 -36.55 19.81
C ALA A 186 -9.68 -37.07 21.08
N ARG A 187 -10.46 -37.40 22.13
CA ARG A 187 -9.93 -37.99 23.37
C ARG A 187 -9.31 -39.35 23.15
N ARG A 188 -9.87 -40.17 22.26
CA ARG A 188 -9.33 -41.49 21.90
C ARG A 188 -7.98 -41.37 21.19
N ILE A 189 -7.87 -40.43 20.24
CA ILE A 189 -6.63 -40.16 19.51
C ILE A 189 -5.55 -39.63 20.45
N ILE A 190 -5.88 -38.66 21.31
CA ILE A 190 -4.96 -38.10 22.31
C ILE A 190 -4.50 -39.20 23.29
N GLY A 191 -5.42 -40.05 23.77
CA GLY A 191 -5.08 -41.18 24.64
C GLY A 191 -4.17 -42.19 23.94
N GLY A 192 -4.43 -42.49 22.66
CA GLY A 192 -3.57 -43.36 21.85
C GLY A 192 -2.17 -42.79 21.64
N LEU A 193 -2.07 -41.49 21.35
CA LEU A 193 -0.78 -40.80 21.22
C LEU A 193 0.00 -40.80 22.55
N SER A 194 -0.66 -40.54 23.67
CA SER A 194 -0.03 -40.59 25.00
C SER A 194 0.48 -41.99 25.37
N LEU A 195 -0.15 -43.06 24.88
CA LEU A 195 0.30 -44.44 25.07
C LEU A 195 1.45 -44.82 24.13
N ALA A 196 1.45 -44.28 22.90
CA ALA A 196 2.48 -44.54 21.90
C ALA A 196 3.78 -43.75 22.17
N PHE A 197 3.66 -42.57 22.77
CA PHE A 197 4.77 -41.68 23.11
C PHE A 197 4.74 -41.31 24.59
N PRO A 198 5.06 -42.25 25.50
CA PRO A 198 4.98 -42.03 26.94
C PRO A 198 6.01 -41.02 27.48
N ASP A 199 7.07 -40.74 26.71
CA ASP A 199 8.17 -39.84 27.07
C ASP A 199 7.93 -38.38 26.63
N ASP A 200 6.92 -38.10 25.79
CA ASP A 200 6.57 -36.75 25.29
C ASP A 200 5.66 -35.98 26.27
N LYS A 201 5.99 -36.01 27.56
CA LYS A 201 5.29 -35.24 28.60
C LYS A 201 5.86 -33.84 28.81
#